data_AF-A0A067EWG2-F1
#
_entry.id   AF-A0A067EWG2-F1
#
_cell.length_a   1.000
_cell.length_b   1.000
_cell.length_c   1.000
_cell.angle_alpha   90.00
_cell.angle_beta   90.00
_cell.angle_gamma   90.00
#
_symmetry.space_group_name_H-M   'P 1'
#
loop_
_entity.id
_entity.type
_entity.pdbx_description
1 polymer ?
#
loop_
_entity_poly.entity_id
_entity_poly.type
_entity_poly.pdbx_seq_one_letter_code
_entity_poly.pdbx_strand_id
1 'polypeptide(L)'
;MGSLSVPKLPVVNLSKENLKPGASSWLGTSRKVREALEEFGCFVALYDEVSLELHNAIFSAAEELFNLPIEIKEKNVSEKPYYGYLGNNPLVPAIYEGMGVDYANTIEGTQNFTNLIWPEGNENFCKTVVSYSRLVSELEQMVKRMVFESYGVDKYYDSVLESSTYLLRIMKYRCPETNEKNLGCDVHTDKSFITVLHQNEVNGLEIRTKDGCWIGFDDPTPSSFIVLAGDAFLVG
;
A
#
# COMPACT_ATOMS: atom_id res chain seq x y z
N MET A 1 -14.95 -0.08 -36.80
CA MET A 1 -13.72 -0.11 -35.99
C MET A 1 -14.17 -0.32 -34.55
N GLY A 2 -13.91 -1.49 -33.97
CA GLY A 2 -14.29 -1.77 -32.59
C GLY A 2 -13.49 -0.87 -31.66
N SER A 3 -14.18 -0.12 -30.81
CA SER A 3 -13.56 0.58 -29.68
C SER A 3 -12.84 -0.46 -28.83
N LEU A 4 -11.51 -0.51 -28.92
CA LEU A 4 -10.70 -1.25 -27.95
C LEU A 4 -10.91 -0.55 -26.61
N SER A 5 -11.77 -1.12 -25.76
CA SER A 5 -11.91 -0.67 -24.39
C SER A 5 -10.54 -0.83 -23.73
N VAL A 6 -9.99 0.27 -23.22
CA VAL A 6 -8.76 0.23 -22.42
C VAL A 6 -8.94 -0.82 -21.32
N PRO A 7 -8.01 -1.77 -21.14
CA PRO A 7 -8.13 -2.78 -20.10
C PRO A 7 -8.29 -2.09 -18.74
N LYS A 8 -9.30 -2.49 -17.97
CA LYS A 8 -9.53 -1.99 -16.61
C LYS A 8 -9.08 -3.03 -15.60
N LEU A 9 -8.52 -2.57 -14.47
CA LEU A 9 -8.18 -3.44 -13.37
C LEU A 9 -9.44 -4.12 -12.80
N PRO A 10 -9.34 -5.40 -12.40
CA PRO A 10 -10.44 -6.08 -11.74
C PRO A 10 -10.79 -5.38 -10.42
N VAL A 11 -12.07 -5.29 -10.11
CA VAL A 11 -12.58 -4.66 -8.87
C VAL A 11 -13.20 -5.73 -7.98
N VAL A 12 -12.77 -5.79 -6.72
CA VAL A 12 -13.26 -6.72 -5.71
C VAL A 12 -13.78 -5.93 -4.51
N ASN A 13 -15.06 -6.07 -4.20
CA ASN A 13 -15.66 -5.44 -3.02
C ASN A 13 -15.46 -6.33 -1.78
N LEU A 14 -14.66 -5.83 -0.84
CA LEU A 14 -14.28 -6.47 0.42
C LEU A 14 -15.03 -5.91 1.64
N SER A 15 -15.88 -4.91 1.45
CA SER A 15 -16.76 -4.28 2.45
C SER A 15 -18.05 -5.04 2.77
N LYS A 16 -18.24 -6.25 2.23
CA LYS A 16 -19.52 -6.95 2.40
C LYS A 16 -19.67 -7.44 3.84
N GLU A 17 -20.75 -7.03 4.51
CA GLU A 17 -21.06 -7.40 5.92
C GLU A 17 -20.96 -8.91 6.22
N ASN A 18 -21.21 -9.76 5.23
CA ASN A 18 -21.18 -11.22 5.35
C ASN A 18 -19.89 -11.86 4.80
N LEU A 19 -18.81 -11.09 4.65
CA LEU A 19 -17.53 -11.59 4.16
C LEU A 19 -16.69 -12.14 5.31
N LYS A 20 -17.09 -13.32 5.80
CA LYS A 20 -16.42 -14.01 6.91
C LYS A 20 -15.87 -15.37 6.46
N PRO A 21 -14.71 -15.81 6.97
CA PRO A 21 -14.16 -17.12 6.67
C PRO A 21 -15.19 -18.24 6.85
N GLY A 22 -15.27 -19.14 5.87
CA GLY A 22 -16.24 -20.24 5.84
C GLY A 22 -17.61 -19.91 5.23
N ALA A 23 -17.95 -18.64 5.01
CA ALA A 23 -19.17 -18.27 4.29
C ALA A 23 -19.06 -18.53 2.77
N SER A 24 -20.18 -18.76 2.09
CA SER A 24 -20.20 -18.95 0.63
C SER A 24 -19.72 -17.70 -0.13
N SER A 25 -20.08 -16.51 0.39
CA SER A 25 -19.59 -15.20 -0.05
C SER A 25 -18.07 -15.10 0.03
N TRP A 26 -17.46 -15.63 1.09
CA TRP A 26 -16.01 -15.67 1.28
C TRP A 26 -15.35 -16.55 0.24
N LEU A 27 -15.78 -17.81 0.09
CA LEU A 27 -15.20 -18.73 -0.92
C LEU A 27 -15.28 -18.17 -2.35
N GLY A 28 -16.42 -17.57 -2.71
CA GLY A 28 -16.59 -16.92 -4.01
C GLY A 28 -15.69 -15.69 -4.20
N THR A 29 -15.46 -14.93 -3.13
CA THR A 29 -14.58 -13.75 -3.17
C THR A 29 -13.10 -14.15 -3.18
N SER A 30 -12.69 -15.16 -2.40
CA SER A 30 -11.33 -15.70 -2.42
C SER A 30 -10.92 -16.20 -3.80
N ARG A 31 -11.86 -16.82 -4.54
CA ARG A 31 -11.62 -17.22 -5.93
C ARG A 31 -11.35 -16.01 -6.83
N LYS A 32 -12.17 -14.95 -6.73
CA LYS A 32 -11.99 -13.72 -7.51
C LYS A 32 -10.67 -13.02 -7.19
N VAL A 33 -10.31 -12.96 -5.90
CA VAL A 33 -9.01 -12.44 -5.45
C VAL A 33 -7.87 -13.23 -6.09
N ARG A 34 -7.90 -14.57 -5.99
CA ARG A 34 -6.88 -15.42 -6.60
C ARG A 34 -6.78 -15.20 -8.11
N GLU A 35 -7.90 -15.28 -8.83
CA GLU A 35 -7.94 -15.10 -10.30
C GLU A 35 -7.41 -13.72 -10.72
N ALA A 36 -7.75 -12.66 -9.97
CA ALA A 36 -7.26 -11.32 -10.26
C ALA A 36 -5.74 -11.19 -10.04
N LEU A 37 -5.22 -11.74 -8.95
CA LEU A 37 -3.77 -11.76 -8.68
C LEU A 37 -3.02 -12.65 -9.69
N GLU A 38 -3.58 -13.80 -10.06
CA GLU A 38 -2.99 -14.69 -11.07
C GLU A 38 -2.93 -14.01 -12.45
N GLU A 39 -3.97 -13.26 -12.84
CA GLU A 39 -4.06 -12.69 -14.19
C GLU A 39 -3.41 -11.31 -14.33
N PHE A 40 -3.61 -10.43 -13.35
CA PHE A 40 -3.18 -9.03 -13.40
C PHE A 40 -2.05 -8.71 -12.42
N GLY A 41 -1.71 -9.62 -11.51
CA GLY A 41 -0.80 -9.34 -10.39
C GLY A 41 -1.38 -8.40 -9.33
N CYS A 42 -2.58 -7.86 -9.55
CA CYS A 42 -3.21 -6.89 -8.67
C CYS A 42 -4.74 -6.80 -8.90
N PHE A 43 -5.41 -6.06 -8.02
CA PHE A 43 -6.81 -5.66 -8.19
C PHE A 43 -7.13 -4.41 -7.38
N VAL A 44 -8.24 -3.73 -7.74
CA VAL A 44 -8.83 -2.67 -6.92
C VAL A 44 -9.71 -3.32 -5.84
N ALA A 45 -9.34 -3.16 -4.57
CA ALA A 45 -10.16 -3.49 -3.42
C ALA A 45 -11.07 -2.31 -3.06
N LEU A 46 -12.38 -2.53 -2.98
CA LEU A 46 -13.29 -1.60 -2.30
C LEU A 46 -13.39 -1.99 -0.83
N TYR A 47 -13.00 -1.08 0.05
CA TYR A 47 -12.88 -1.27 1.49
C TYR A 47 -13.25 0.04 2.23
N ASP A 48 -14.35 0.03 2.95
CA ASP A 48 -15.04 1.20 3.51
C ASP A 48 -14.82 1.39 5.02
N GLU A 49 -14.05 0.50 5.65
CA GLU A 49 -13.65 0.65 7.06
C GLU A 49 -12.75 1.88 7.26
N VAL A 50 -12.03 2.31 6.22
CA VAL A 50 -11.33 3.61 6.22
C VAL A 50 -12.36 4.70 5.91
N SER A 51 -12.79 5.40 6.96
CA SER A 51 -13.73 6.53 6.82
C SER A 51 -13.10 7.69 6.03
N LEU A 52 -13.95 8.54 5.42
CA LEU A 52 -13.50 9.76 4.76
C LEU A 52 -12.71 10.68 5.71
N GLU A 53 -13.09 10.74 6.99
CA GLU A 53 -12.36 11.51 7.99
C GLU A 53 -10.94 10.98 8.19
N LEU A 54 -10.77 9.66 8.32
CA LEU A 54 -9.46 9.04 8.49
C LEU A 54 -8.61 9.12 7.22
N HIS A 55 -9.23 8.98 6.05
CA HIS A 55 -8.58 9.24 4.75
C HIS A 55 -8.02 10.66 4.69
N ASN A 56 -8.83 11.68 4.98
CA ASN A 56 -8.37 13.07 4.97
C ASN A 56 -7.27 13.30 6.02
N ALA A 57 -7.41 12.69 7.20
CA ALA A 57 -6.44 12.82 8.28
C ALA A 57 -5.08 12.22 7.91
N ILE A 58 -5.03 11.04 7.29
CA ILE A 58 -3.75 10.40 6.94
C ILE A 58 -3.00 11.18 5.85
N PHE A 59 -3.71 11.70 4.84
CA PHE A 59 -3.08 12.54 3.82
C PHE A 59 -2.64 13.90 4.37
N SER A 60 -3.42 14.51 5.28
CA SER A 60 -2.99 15.73 5.99
C SER A 60 -1.75 15.48 6.86
N ALA A 61 -1.69 14.34 7.55
CA ALA A 61 -0.53 13.93 8.33
C ALA A 61 0.71 13.69 7.45
N ALA A 62 0.53 13.14 6.25
CA ALA A 62 1.60 12.99 5.26
C ALA A 62 2.12 14.35 4.79
N GLU A 63 1.24 15.31 4.51
CA GLU A 63 1.63 16.68 4.16
C GLU A 63 2.42 17.35 5.30
N GLU A 64 1.93 17.26 6.53
CA GLU A 64 2.63 17.77 7.72
C GLU A 64 4.04 17.19 7.82
N LEU A 65 4.16 15.86 7.68
CA LEU A 65 5.45 15.15 7.73
C LEU A 65 6.43 15.64 6.65
N PHE A 66 5.98 15.79 5.40
CA PHE A 66 6.85 16.19 4.30
C PHE A 66 7.18 17.70 4.28
N ASN A 67 6.39 18.52 4.97
CA ASN A 67 6.66 19.95 5.15
C ASN A 67 7.70 20.25 6.24
N LEU A 68 8.14 19.25 7.00
CA LEU A 68 9.23 19.40 7.96
C LEU A 68 10.56 19.73 7.28
N PRO A 69 11.48 20.41 8.00
CA PRO A 69 12.86 20.61 7.53
C PRO A 69 13.54 19.29 7.18
N ILE A 70 14.40 19.33 6.17
CA ILE A 70 15.07 18.13 5.64
C ILE A 70 15.92 17.44 6.72
N GLU A 71 16.54 18.21 7.61
CA GLU A 71 17.36 17.73 8.71
C GLU A 71 16.56 16.92 9.73
N ILE A 72 15.24 17.15 9.83
CA ILE A 72 14.35 16.35 10.66
C ILE A 72 13.97 15.05 9.94
N LYS A 73 13.65 15.12 8.64
CA LYS A 73 13.27 13.95 7.84
C LYS A 73 14.44 12.97 7.70
N GLU A 74 15.66 13.47 7.57
CA GLU A 74 16.89 12.67 7.51
C GLU A 74 17.21 11.92 8.81
N LYS A 75 16.53 12.21 9.93
CA LYS A 75 16.63 11.40 11.15
C LYS A 75 16.02 10.01 10.98
N ASN A 76 15.09 9.82 10.04
CA ASN A 76 14.52 8.52 9.74
C ASN A 76 15.52 7.66 8.98
N VAL A 77 16.40 6.98 9.71
CA VAL A 77 17.43 6.10 9.16
C VAL A 77 17.10 4.64 9.44
N SER A 78 17.44 3.76 8.51
CA SER A 78 17.30 2.31 8.69
C SER A 78 18.36 1.56 7.89
N GLU A 79 18.85 0.46 8.46
CA GLU A 79 19.70 -0.49 7.73
C GLU A 79 18.90 -1.34 6.74
N LYS A 80 17.58 -1.49 6.97
CA LYS A 80 16.68 -2.17 6.04
C LYS A 80 16.47 -1.27 4.81
N PRO A 81 16.74 -1.76 3.59
CA PRO A 81 16.48 -1.00 2.38
C PRO A 81 15.05 -0.47 2.38
N TYR A 82 14.87 0.79 2.01
CA TYR A 82 13.55 1.41 1.84
C TYR A 82 12.75 1.73 3.14
N TYR A 83 13.27 1.43 4.34
CA TYR A 83 12.57 1.73 5.60
C TYR A 83 12.81 3.16 6.11
N GLY A 84 13.94 3.78 5.76
CA GLY A 84 14.26 5.16 6.13
C GLY A 84 13.71 6.21 5.16
N TYR A 85 14.16 7.44 5.35
CA TYR A 85 13.94 8.57 4.45
C TYR A 85 14.69 8.42 3.13
N LEU A 86 14.01 8.68 2.02
CA LEU A 86 14.54 8.61 0.65
C LEU A 86 14.10 9.83 -0.18
N GLY A 87 14.59 11.03 0.14
CA GLY A 87 14.43 12.23 -0.72
C GLY A 87 15.71 12.70 -1.40
N ASN A 88 16.87 12.45 -0.80
CA ASN A 88 18.18 12.83 -1.32
C ASN A 88 19.00 11.64 -1.83
N ASN A 89 18.36 10.49 -2.04
CA ASN A 89 19.06 9.29 -2.45
C ASN A 89 19.24 9.26 -3.97
N PRO A 90 20.46 9.13 -4.52
CA PRO A 90 20.67 9.10 -5.97
C PRO A 90 20.08 7.86 -6.65
N LEU A 91 19.64 6.86 -5.88
CA LEU A 91 18.99 5.65 -6.37
C LEU A 91 17.48 5.80 -6.57
N VAL A 92 16.87 6.92 -6.17
CA VAL A 92 15.45 7.20 -6.42
C VAL A 92 15.31 8.39 -7.36
N PRO A 93 14.23 8.46 -8.17
CA PRO A 93 14.00 9.61 -9.04
C PRO A 93 13.92 10.93 -8.25
N ALA A 94 14.42 12.01 -8.83
CA ALA A 94 14.52 13.32 -8.16
C ALA A 94 13.17 13.93 -7.74
N ILE A 95 12.07 13.42 -8.29
CA ILE A 95 10.72 13.87 -7.94
C ILE A 95 10.11 13.11 -6.76
N TYR A 96 10.76 12.03 -6.29
CA TYR A 96 10.28 11.16 -5.23
C TYR A 96 10.87 11.53 -3.88
N GLU A 97 10.02 11.49 -2.86
CA GLU A 97 10.38 11.55 -1.46
C GLU A 97 9.57 10.50 -0.70
N GLY A 98 10.19 9.73 0.20
CA GLY A 98 9.45 8.74 0.97
C GLY A 98 10.05 8.43 2.33
N MET A 99 9.21 8.00 3.26
CA MET A 99 9.58 7.59 4.62
C MET A 99 8.85 6.31 5.00
N GLY A 100 9.57 5.39 5.65
CA GLY A 100 8.97 4.22 6.27
C GLY A 100 8.68 4.45 7.76
N VAL A 101 7.57 3.87 8.23
CA VAL A 101 7.19 3.73 9.64
C VAL A 101 7.14 2.23 9.93
N ASP A 102 8.20 1.70 10.57
CA ASP A 102 8.27 0.27 10.91
C ASP A 102 7.24 -0.04 12.01
N TYR A 103 6.52 -1.15 11.87
CA TYR A 103 5.43 -1.57 12.76
C TYR A 103 4.35 -0.49 12.98
N ALA A 104 3.99 0.27 11.93
CA ALA A 104 3.00 1.34 11.99
C ALA A 104 1.59 0.88 12.42
N ASN A 105 1.27 -0.41 12.33
CA ASN A 105 0.03 -1.00 12.83
C ASN A 105 0.03 -1.18 14.37
N THR A 106 1.15 -0.90 15.05
CA THR A 106 1.30 -0.95 16.50
C THR A 106 1.46 0.46 17.08
N ILE A 107 1.03 0.63 18.34
CA ILE A 107 1.22 1.90 19.05
C ILE A 107 2.71 2.17 19.26
N GLU A 108 3.48 1.16 19.67
CA GLU A 108 4.91 1.28 19.94
C GLU A 108 5.69 1.69 18.69
N GLY A 109 5.53 1.00 17.56
CA GLY A 109 6.22 1.33 16.30
C GLY A 109 5.92 2.75 15.83
N THR A 110 4.64 3.14 15.89
CA THR A 110 4.22 4.50 15.50
C THR A 110 4.72 5.57 16.47
N GLN A 111 4.73 5.31 17.77
CA GLN A 111 5.28 6.22 18.78
C GLN A 111 6.78 6.38 18.63
N ASN A 112 7.52 5.31 18.35
CA ASN A 112 8.96 5.36 18.10
C ASN A 112 9.28 6.28 16.91
N PHE A 113 8.57 6.12 15.79
CA PHE A 113 8.70 7.03 14.65
C PHE A 113 8.30 8.47 15.00
N THR A 114 7.18 8.65 15.70
CA THR A 114 6.68 9.97 16.08
C THR A 114 7.67 10.72 16.96
N ASN A 115 8.23 10.06 17.99
CA ASN A 115 9.20 10.66 18.90
C ASN A 115 10.54 10.98 18.22
N LEU A 116 10.92 10.21 17.20
CA LEU A 116 12.11 10.48 16.38
C LEU A 116 11.97 11.77 15.57
N ILE A 117 10.81 11.97 14.94
CA ILE A 117 10.52 13.11 14.06
C ILE A 117 10.12 14.35 14.88
N TRP A 118 9.26 14.18 15.88
CA TRP A 118 8.79 15.20 16.81
C TRP A 118 9.17 14.84 18.25
N PRO A 119 10.35 15.26 18.76
CA PRO A 119 10.79 14.95 20.13
C PRO A 119 9.88 15.52 21.22
N GLU A 120 9.14 16.59 20.93
CA GLU A 120 8.13 17.18 21.83
C GLU A 120 6.78 16.45 21.78
N GLY A 121 6.65 15.45 20.89
CA GLY A 121 5.46 14.66 20.67
C GLY A 121 4.56 15.22 19.57
N ASN A 122 3.80 14.32 18.93
CA ASN A 122 2.72 14.65 18.02
C ASN A 122 1.63 13.57 18.13
N GLU A 123 0.77 13.71 19.14
CA GLU A 123 -0.25 12.70 19.44
C GLU A 123 -1.23 12.51 18.28
N ASN A 124 -1.57 13.59 17.56
CA ASN A 124 -2.51 13.53 16.45
C ASN A 124 -1.93 12.71 15.29
N PHE A 125 -0.69 12.99 14.89
CA PHE A 125 0.01 12.19 13.87
C PHE A 125 0.08 10.72 14.27
N CYS A 126 0.50 10.44 15.52
CA CYS A 126 0.62 9.08 16.01
C CYS A 126 -0.72 8.33 16.01
N LYS A 127 -1.80 8.97 16.49
CA LYS A 127 -3.15 8.38 16.54
C LYS A 127 -3.71 8.12 15.14
N THR A 128 -3.48 9.05 14.21
CA THR A 128 -3.90 8.92 12.81
C THR A 128 -3.19 7.77 12.12
N VAL A 129 -1.85 7.73 12.18
CA VAL A 129 -1.04 6.71 11.50
C VAL A 129 -1.34 5.32 12.03
N VAL A 130 -1.46 5.13 13.35
CA VAL A 130 -1.74 3.79 13.90
C VAL A 130 -3.16 3.33 13.59
N SER A 131 -4.15 4.24 13.66
CA SER A 131 -5.55 3.91 13.34
C SER A 131 -5.70 3.50 11.89
N TYR A 132 -5.12 4.29 10.98
CA TYR A 132 -5.10 4.00 9.55
C TYR A 132 -4.37 2.68 9.23
N SER A 133 -3.15 2.51 9.78
CA SER A 133 -2.33 1.33 9.49
C SER A 133 -2.93 0.03 10.01
N ARG A 134 -3.71 0.07 11.11
CA ARG A 134 -4.43 -1.11 11.61
C ARG A 134 -5.48 -1.59 10.62
N LEU A 135 -6.33 -0.68 10.12
CA LEU A 135 -7.37 -1.03 9.16
C LEU A 135 -6.78 -1.52 7.83
N VAL A 136 -5.71 -0.87 7.35
CA VAL A 136 -5.02 -1.32 6.13
C VAL A 136 -4.33 -2.67 6.34
N SER A 137 -3.79 -2.92 7.53
CA SER A 137 -3.25 -4.25 7.89
C SER A 137 -4.34 -5.32 7.95
N GLU A 138 -5.54 -5.00 8.42
CA GLU A 138 -6.68 -5.94 8.42
C GLU A 138 -7.10 -6.29 6.99
N LEU A 139 -7.14 -5.31 6.08
CA LEU A 139 -7.36 -5.54 4.65
C LEU A 139 -6.28 -6.47 4.05
N GLU A 140 -5.01 -6.19 4.33
CA GLU A 140 -3.87 -7.01 3.89
C GLU A 140 -3.99 -8.45 4.37
N GLN A 141 -4.27 -8.65 5.67
CA GLN A 141 -4.45 -9.97 6.28
C GLN A 141 -5.67 -10.70 5.72
N MET A 142 -6.78 -9.99 5.47
CA MET A 142 -7.97 -10.55 4.85
C MET A 142 -7.65 -11.12 3.48
N VAL A 143 -6.97 -10.36 2.62
CA VAL A 143 -6.58 -10.82 1.28
C VAL A 143 -5.58 -11.97 1.38
N LYS A 144 -4.57 -11.88 2.26
CA LYS A 144 -3.60 -12.95 2.48
C LYS A 144 -4.30 -14.25 2.86
N ARG A 145 -5.25 -14.21 3.78
CA ARG A 145 -6.04 -15.37 4.19
C ARG A 145 -6.82 -15.96 3.02
N MET A 146 -7.50 -15.11 2.24
CA MET A 146 -8.22 -15.54 1.04
C MET A 146 -7.31 -16.28 0.05
N VAL A 147 -6.10 -15.77 -0.16
CA VAL A 147 -5.10 -16.41 -1.03
C VAL A 147 -4.70 -17.79 -0.49
N PHE A 148 -4.30 -17.88 0.78
CA PHE A 148 -3.88 -19.15 1.39
C PHE A 148 -4.99 -20.22 1.35
N GLU A 149 -6.22 -19.85 1.71
CA GLU A 149 -7.36 -20.76 1.66
C GLU A 149 -7.70 -21.16 0.22
N SER A 150 -7.60 -20.24 -0.75
CA SER A 150 -7.89 -20.54 -2.16
C SER A 150 -6.91 -21.56 -2.76
N TYR A 151 -5.67 -21.61 -2.28
CA TYR A 151 -4.66 -22.60 -2.69
C TYR A 151 -4.66 -23.87 -1.83
N GLY A 152 -5.52 -23.97 -0.80
CA GLY A 152 -5.58 -25.13 0.10
C GLY A 152 -4.34 -25.27 1.00
N VAL A 153 -3.71 -24.14 1.34
CA VAL A 153 -2.49 -24.06 2.16
C VAL A 153 -2.71 -23.25 3.44
N ASP A 154 -3.96 -23.14 3.88
CA ASP A 154 -4.44 -22.40 5.05
C ASP A 154 -3.71 -22.77 6.35
N LYS A 155 -3.27 -24.02 6.49
CA LYS A 155 -2.46 -24.49 7.63
C LYS A 155 -1.16 -23.71 7.87
N TYR A 156 -0.65 -22.98 6.87
CA TYR A 156 0.56 -22.16 7.00
C TYR A 156 0.26 -20.68 7.31
N TYR A 157 -1.00 -20.26 7.20
CA TYR A 157 -1.39 -18.85 7.31
C TYR A 157 -0.93 -18.22 8.63
N ASP A 158 -1.23 -18.87 9.76
CA ASP A 158 -0.87 -18.35 11.09
C ASP A 158 0.65 -18.21 11.25
N SER A 159 1.42 -19.20 10.79
CA SER A 159 2.89 -19.16 10.85
C SER A 159 3.50 -18.04 9.99
N VAL A 160 2.89 -17.75 8.84
CA VAL A 160 3.32 -16.64 7.96
C VAL A 160 2.93 -15.31 8.58
N LEU A 161 1.77 -15.23 9.23
CA LEU A 161 1.32 -14.02 9.91
C LEU A 161 2.24 -13.69 11.11
N GLU A 162 2.58 -14.68 11.93
CA GLU A 162 3.50 -14.53 13.08
C GLU A 162 4.92 -14.09 12.68
N SER A 163 5.37 -14.48 11.49
CA SER A 163 6.68 -14.12 10.94
C SER A 163 6.67 -12.87 10.04
N SER A 164 5.49 -12.31 9.76
CA SER A 164 5.35 -11.12 8.93
C SER A 164 5.73 -9.86 9.70
N THR A 165 6.33 -8.90 9.00
CA THR A 165 6.53 -7.53 9.50
C THR A 165 5.62 -6.57 8.72
N TYR A 166 5.31 -5.42 9.31
CA TYR A 166 4.47 -4.41 8.68
C TYR A 166 5.24 -3.11 8.54
N LEU A 167 5.28 -2.58 7.32
CA LEU A 167 5.86 -1.27 7.02
C LEU A 167 4.78 -0.40 6.39
N LEU A 168 4.45 0.73 7.00
CA LEU A 168 3.77 1.79 6.28
C LEU A 168 4.82 2.62 5.56
N ARG A 169 4.68 2.77 4.25
CA ARG A 169 5.51 3.68 3.47
C ARG A 169 4.68 4.87 3.00
N ILE A 170 5.07 6.06 3.44
CA ILE A 170 4.45 7.31 3.04
C ILE A 170 5.31 7.91 1.93
N MET A 171 4.69 8.28 0.81
CA MET A 171 5.38 8.71 -0.40
C MET A 171 4.79 10.03 -0.90
N LYS A 172 5.66 10.89 -1.42
CA LYS A 172 5.32 12.16 -2.06
C LYS A 172 6.04 12.26 -3.39
N TYR A 173 5.31 12.72 -4.39
CA TYR A 173 5.82 12.99 -5.73
C TYR A 173 5.58 14.46 -6.04
N ARG A 174 6.61 15.19 -6.46
CA ARG A 174 6.45 16.55 -6.98
C ARG A 174 6.27 16.52 -8.51
N CYS A 175 5.75 17.61 -9.06
CA CYS A 175 5.75 17.80 -10.50
C CYS A 175 7.19 17.85 -11.02
N PRO A 176 7.54 17.12 -12.10
CA PRO A 176 8.85 17.23 -12.72
C PRO A 176 9.07 18.63 -13.32
N GLU A 177 10.30 19.12 -13.23
CA GLU A 177 10.75 20.30 -13.98
C GLU A 177 10.94 19.97 -15.47
N THR A 178 11.08 21.00 -16.32
CA THR A 178 11.12 20.83 -17.80
C THR A 178 12.23 19.90 -18.29
N ASN A 179 13.31 19.75 -17.54
CA ASN A 179 14.47 18.91 -17.84
C ASN A 179 14.47 17.56 -17.10
N GLU A 180 13.42 17.26 -16.32
CA GLU A 180 13.33 16.04 -15.55
C GLU A 180 12.44 15.00 -16.23
N LYS A 181 12.72 13.72 -15.94
CA LYS A 181 11.83 12.64 -16.38
C LYS A 181 10.57 12.67 -15.54
N ASN A 182 9.42 12.49 -16.20
CA ASN A 182 8.15 12.26 -15.52
C ASN A 182 8.04 10.80 -15.04
N LEU A 183 8.95 10.39 -14.17
CA LEU A 183 9.00 9.04 -13.60
C LEU A 183 9.25 9.15 -12.10
N GLY A 184 8.27 8.76 -11.29
CA GLY A 184 8.36 8.82 -9.84
C GLY A 184 9.05 7.60 -9.22
N CYS A 185 8.98 6.45 -9.87
CA CYS A 185 9.60 5.22 -9.42
C CYS A 185 10.01 4.39 -10.64
N ASP A 186 11.15 3.71 -10.57
CA ASP A 186 11.56 2.79 -11.63
C ASP A 186 10.64 1.56 -11.69
N VAL A 187 10.59 0.90 -12.85
CA VAL A 187 9.81 -0.34 -13.01
C VAL A 187 10.37 -1.44 -12.10
N HIS A 188 9.54 -1.95 -11.20
CA HIS A 188 9.94 -2.97 -10.23
C HIS A 188 8.76 -3.88 -9.82
N THR A 189 9.08 -4.89 -9.03
CA THR A 189 8.12 -5.69 -8.26
C THR A 189 8.43 -5.56 -6.77
N ASP A 190 7.40 -5.70 -5.94
CA ASP A 190 7.55 -5.60 -4.49
C ASP A 190 8.09 -6.90 -3.90
N LYS A 191 8.92 -6.80 -2.87
CA LYS A 191 9.48 -7.98 -2.17
C LYS A 191 8.57 -8.56 -1.07
N SER A 192 7.43 -7.92 -0.82
CA SER A 192 6.43 -8.32 0.18
C SER A 192 5.62 -9.54 -0.30
N PHE A 193 4.74 -10.07 0.57
CA PHE A 193 3.66 -10.96 0.14
C PHE A 193 2.57 -10.18 -0.60
N ILE A 194 2.07 -9.15 0.06
CA ILE A 194 1.03 -8.26 -0.42
C ILE A 194 1.46 -6.83 -0.17
N THR A 195 1.21 -5.97 -1.15
CA THR A 195 1.23 -4.52 -0.97
C THR A 195 -0.18 -3.98 -1.11
N VAL A 196 -0.59 -3.12 -0.18
CA VAL A 196 -1.84 -2.35 -0.28
C VAL A 196 -1.46 -0.90 -0.49
N LEU A 197 -1.78 -0.36 -1.66
CA LEU A 197 -1.49 1.00 -2.07
C LEU A 197 -2.76 1.85 -2.05
N HIS A 198 -2.65 3.03 -1.45
CA HIS A 198 -3.69 4.04 -1.38
C HIS A 198 -3.08 5.35 -1.87
N GLN A 199 -3.66 5.92 -2.92
CA GLN A 199 -3.23 7.20 -3.50
C GLN A 199 -4.33 8.24 -3.31
N ASN A 200 -3.93 9.52 -3.33
CA ASN A 200 -4.87 10.64 -3.40
C ASN A 200 -5.41 10.78 -4.84
N GLU A 201 -6.09 11.89 -5.14
CA GLU A 201 -6.70 12.18 -6.44
C GLU A 201 -5.70 12.41 -7.59
N VAL A 202 -4.38 12.37 -7.33
CA VAL A 202 -3.35 12.55 -8.36
C VAL A 202 -2.96 11.20 -8.94
N ASN A 203 -3.30 10.98 -10.21
CA ASN A 203 -2.92 9.77 -10.93
C ASN A 203 -1.40 9.72 -11.18
N GLY A 204 -0.81 8.54 -11.02
CA GLY A 204 0.62 8.31 -11.28
C GLY A 204 1.04 6.85 -11.25
N LEU A 205 0.26 5.97 -10.63
CA LEU A 205 0.50 4.52 -10.67
C LEU A 205 0.12 3.96 -12.05
N GLU A 206 1.08 3.26 -12.66
CA GLU A 206 0.85 2.38 -13.80
C GLU A 206 1.30 0.96 -13.45
N ILE A 207 0.52 -0.03 -13.89
CA ILE A 207 0.77 -1.45 -13.65
C ILE A 207 0.99 -2.15 -14.98
N ARG A 208 2.06 -2.93 -15.08
CA ARG A 208 2.38 -3.70 -16.29
C ARG A 208 1.70 -5.06 -16.27
N THR A 209 0.86 -5.33 -17.25
CA THR A 209 0.18 -6.63 -17.46
C THR A 209 1.12 -7.67 -18.07
N LYS A 210 0.68 -8.94 -18.09
CA LYS A 210 1.44 -10.08 -18.65
C LYS A 210 1.80 -9.91 -20.13
N ASP A 211 0.95 -9.24 -20.90
CA ASP A 211 1.16 -8.94 -22.32
C ASP A 211 2.04 -7.69 -22.54
N GLY A 212 2.54 -7.08 -21.46
CA GLY A 212 3.46 -5.93 -21.50
C GLY A 212 2.77 -4.58 -21.67
N CYS A 213 1.43 -4.53 -21.67
CA CYS A 213 0.67 -3.29 -21.64
C CYS A 213 0.74 -2.64 -20.25
N TRP A 214 0.52 -1.33 -20.20
CA TRP A 214 0.45 -0.56 -18.97
C TRP A 214 -0.99 -0.10 -18.73
N ILE A 215 -1.49 -0.32 -17.51
CA ILE A 215 -2.82 0.09 -17.06
C ILE A 215 -2.64 1.09 -15.92
N GLY A 216 -3.26 2.26 -16.05
CA GLY A 216 -3.33 3.25 -14.98
C GLY A 216 -4.35 2.86 -13.91
N PHE A 217 -4.11 3.29 -12.67
CA PHE A 217 -5.15 3.30 -11.65
C PHE A 217 -5.90 4.65 -11.70
N ASP A 218 -7.01 4.65 -12.43
CA ASP A 218 -7.87 5.81 -12.59
C ASP A 218 -8.97 5.87 -11.50
N ASP A 219 -9.41 7.09 -11.18
CA ASP A 219 -10.53 7.40 -10.27
C ASP A 219 -10.36 6.87 -8.82
N PRO A 220 -9.23 7.17 -8.14
CA PRO A 220 -9.07 6.82 -6.73
C PRO A 220 -10.15 7.49 -5.87
N THR A 221 -10.70 6.70 -4.96
CA THR A 221 -11.67 7.11 -3.93
C THR A 221 -11.11 6.81 -2.54
N PRO A 222 -11.64 7.43 -1.48
CA PRO A 222 -11.22 7.15 -0.10
C PRO A 222 -11.31 5.68 0.33
N SER A 223 -12.14 4.88 -0.37
CA SER A 223 -12.40 3.47 -0.07
C SER A 223 -11.86 2.53 -1.14
N SER A 224 -11.02 3.01 -2.07
CA SER A 224 -10.41 2.17 -3.11
C SER A 224 -8.92 2.03 -2.89
N PHE A 225 -8.46 0.79 -2.82
CA PHE A 225 -7.07 0.43 -2.61
C PHE A 225 -6.61 -0.45 -3.76
N ILE A 226 -5.36 -0.30 -4.21
CA ILE A 226 -4.74 -1.29 -5.08
C ILE A 226 -4.07 -2.34 -4.21
N VAL A 227 -4.44 -3.60 -4.42
CA VAL A 227 -3.79 -4.74 -3.77
C VAL A 227 -2.92 -5.43 -4.81
N LEU A 228 -1.62 -5.52 -4.55
CA LEU A 228 -0.64 -6.15 -5.43
C LEU A 228 -0.09 -7.42 -4.78
N ALA A 229 0.13 -8.47 -5.58
CA ALA A 229 0.95 -9.59 -5.19
C ALA A 229 2.43 -9.20 -5.32
N GLY A 230 3.20 -9.44 -4.25
CA GLY A 230 4.65 -9.28 -4.28
C GLY A 230 5.37 -10.61 -4.55
N ASP A 231 6.69 -10.51 -4.67
CA ASP A 231 7.60 -11.60 -5.02
C ASP A 231 7.52 -12.77 -4.04
N ALA A 232 7.13 -12.56 -2.78
CA ALA A 232 6.99 -13.67 -1.83
C ALA A 232 5.83 -14.62 -2.17
N PHE A 233 4.89 -14.22 -3.03
CA PHE A 233 3.92 -15.13 -3.65
C PHE A 233 4.39 -15.76 -4.96
N LEU A 234 5.47 -15.26 -5.57
CA LEU A 234 6.00 -15.85 -6.79
C LEU A 234 6.75 -17.14 -6.45
N VAL A 235 6.33 -18.24 -7.08
CA VAL A 235 7.12 -19.46 -7.11
C VAL A 235 8.16 -19.30 -8.21
N GLY A 236 9.44 -19.33 -7.84
CA GLY A 236 10.57 -19.31 -8.77
C GLY A 236 10.71 -20.60 -9.57
#